data_AF-A0A947BK66-F1
#
_entry.id   AF-A0A947BK66-F1
#
_cell.length_a   1.000
_cell.length_b   1.000
_cell.length_c   1.000
_cell.angle_alpha   90.00
_cell.angle_beta   90.00
_cell.angle_gamma   90.00
#
_symmetry.space_group_name_H-M   'P 1'
#
loop_
_entity.id
_entity.type
_entity.pdbx_description
1 polymer ?
#
loop_
_entity_poly.entity_id
_entity_poly.type
_entity_poly.pdbx_seq_one_letter_code
_entity_poly.pdbx_strand_id
1 'polypeptide(L)'
;MKSKLLKTIILTTSLIWVGNAAAADKPVGITFSMKDATVMHGGKSVKIMRDQNNKAVVNPAFAKTSRPCPPFCIQPIMLAPGIETLGEAEIIDYLVRMSKGD
;
A
#
# COMPACT_ATOMS: atom_id res chain seq x y z
N MET A 1 -69.77 13.46 -17.32
CA MET A 1 -69.63 11.99 -17.31
C MET A 1 -68.20 11.66 -17.71
N LYS A 2 -67.46 10.90 -16.86
CA LYS A 2 -66.03 10.49 -16.92
C LYS A 2 -65.19 10.95 -15.71
N SER A 3 -65.73 10.78 -14.50
CA SER A 3 -64.98 10.85 -13.23
C SER A 3 -64.75 9.43 -12.68
N LYS A 4 -63.90 8.63 -13.34
CA LYS A 4 -63.50 7.29 -12.84
C LYS A 4 -62.07 6.90 -13.28
N LEU A 5 -61.12 7.84 -13.19
CA LEU A 5 -59.70 7.52 -13.35
C LEU A 5 -58.83 8.02 -12.17
N LEU A 6 -59.46 8.32 -11.03
CA LEU A 6 -58.77 8.46 -9.74
C LEU A 6 -59.05 7.19 -8.94
N LYS A 7 -58.18 6.19 -9.06
CA LYS A 7 -57.98 5.06 -8.14
C LYS A 7 -57.22 4.02 -8.93
N THR A 8 -55.93 3.89 -8.65
CA THR A 8 -55.03 2.73 -8.79
C THR A 8 -53.66 3.26 -9.22
N ILE A 9 -52.61 2.75 -8.57
CA ILE A 9 -51.18 3.03 -8.76
C ILE A 9 -50.62 4.18 -7.89
N ILE A 10 -50.77 4.04 -6.57
CA ILE A 10 -49.77 4.56 -5.61
C ILE A 10 -49.48 3.43 -4.61
N LEU A 11 -48.77 2.39 -5.05
CA LEU A 11 -48.16 1.42 -4.16
C LEU A 11 -47.07 0.68 -4.94
N THR A 12 -45.82 1.15 -4.83
CA THR A 12 -44.55 0.38 -4.92
C THR A 12 -43.37 1.33 -5.15
N THR A 13 -43.12 2.24 -4.21
CA THR A 13 -41.76 2.80 -4.02
C THR A 13 -40.95 1.79 -3.21
N SER A 14 -40.63 0.65 -3.83
CA SER A 14 -39.64 -0.29 -3.28
C SER A 14 -38.26 0.24 -3.65
N LEU A 15 -37.68 1.00 -2.72
CA LEU A 15 -36.30 1.45 -2.74
C LEU A 15 -35.38 0.23 -2.68
N ILE A 16 -34.96 -0.30 -3.83
CA ILE A 16 -33.92 -1.32 -3.89
C ILE A 16 -32.58 -0.59 -3.85
N TRP A 17 -32.12 -0.25 -2.65
CA TRP A 17 -30.72 0.13 -2.45
C TRP A 17 -29.92 -1.17 -2.45
N VAL A 18 -29.54 -1.66 -3.64
CA VAL A 18 -28.52 -2.71 -3.75
C VAL A 18 -27.22 -2.05 -3.32
N GLY A 19 -26.89 -2.18 -2.05
CA GLY A 19 -25.58 -1.79 -1.52
C GLY A 19 -24.53 -2.60 -2.25
N ASN A 20 -23.85 -2.00 -3.22
CA ASN A 20 -22.59 -2.53 -3.72
C ASN A 20 -21.60 -2.46 -2.54
N ALA A 21 -21.36 -3.58 -1.89
CA ALA A 21 -20.19 -3.76 -1.06
C ALA A 21 -18.98 -3.76 -2.01
N ALA A 22 -18.55 -2.57 -2.44
CA ALA A 22 -17.26 -2.41 -3.08
C ALA A 22 -16.23 -2.88 -2.05
N ALA A 23 -15.53 -3.98 -2.36
CA ALA A 23 -14.42 -4.42 -1.56
C ALA A 23 -13.40 -3.27 -1.53
N ALA A 24 -13.30 -2.60 -0.38
CA ALA A 24 -12.33 -1.53 -0.21
C ALA A 24 -10.91 -2.13 -0.38
N ASP A 25 -10.07 -1.39 -1.07
CA ASP A 25 -8.65 -1.70 -1.23
C ASP A 25 -8.01 -1.94 0.14
N LYS A 26 -7.16 -2.98 0.23
CA LYS A 26 -6.54 -3.39 1.50
C LYS A 26 -5.39 -2.43 1.85
N PRO A 27 -5.26 -1.99 3.11
CA PRO A 27 -4.23 -1.05 3.51
C PRO A 27 -2.82 -1.65 3.37
N VAL A 28 -1.95 -0.95 2.63
CA VAL A 28 -0.59 -1.40 2.33
C VAL A 28 0.36 -0.93 3.44
N GLY A 29 1.13 -1.85 4.02
CA GLY A 29 2.12 -1.55 5.06
C GLY A 29 3.54 -1.87 4.61
N ILE A 30 4.54 -1.23 5.26
CA ILE A 30 5.96 -1.56 5.11
C ILE A 30 6.22 -2.98 5.63
N THR A 31 5.69 -3.26 6.83
CA THR A 31 5.60 -4.61 7.39
C THR A 31 4.16 -4.86 7.84
N PHE A 32 3.90 -6.04 8.43
CA PHE A 32 2.59 -6.33 9.01
C PHE A 32 2.24 -5.37 10.16
N SER A 33 3.21 -5.03 11.02
CA SER A 33 3.04 -4.17 12.19
C SER A 33 3.37 -2.69 11.93
N MET A 34 4.12 -2.38 10.88
CA MET A 34 4.53 -1.01 10.52
C MET A 34 3.85 -0.56 9.23
N LYS A 35 2.86 0.33 9.34
CA LYS A 35 2.17 0.89 8.17
C LYS A 35 2.96 2.02 7.50
N ASP A 36 3.53 2.89 8.31
CA ASP A 36 4.37 4.01 7.89
C ASP A 36 5.38 4.34 9.00
N ALA A 37 6.39 5.13 8.67
CA ALA A 37 7.35 5.69 9.62
C ALA A 37 7.50 7.19 9.37
N THR A 38 7.50 7.99 10.43
CA THR A 38 7.72 9.44 10.35
C THR A 38 9.10 9.77 10.90
N VAL A 39 9.90 10.48 10.11
CA VAL A 39 11.30 10.80 10.40
C VAL A 39 11.58 12.29 10.19
N MET A 40 12.60 12.81 10.85
CA MET A 40 13.08 14.18 10.65
C MET A 40 14.16 14.19 9.57
N HIS A 41 13.93 14.98 8.53
CA HIS A 41 14.90 15.18 7.45
C HIS A 41 14.99 16.67 7.11
N GLY A 42 16.18 17.26 7.26
CA GLY A 42 16.41 18.69 7.00
C GLY A 42 15.52 19.62 7.84
N GLY A 43 15.27 19.26 9.11
CA GLY A 43 14.40 20.01 10.01
C GLY A 43 12.89 19.88 9.72
N LYS A 44 12.50 19.03 8.77
CA LYS A 44 11.09 18.77 8.44
C LYS A 44 10.71 17.34 8.77
N SER A 45 9.45 17.16 9.17
CA SER A 45 8.85 15.84 9.34
C SER A 45 8.48 15.27 7.97
N VAL A 46 8.99 14.07 7.66
CA VAL A 46 8.77 13.35 6.42
C VAL A 46 8.19 11.97 6.75
N LYS A 47 7.11 11.59 6.06
CA LYS A 47 6.50 10.28 6.21
C LYS A 47 7.00 9.33 5.12
N ILE A 48 7.56 8.21 5.54
CA ILE A 48 7.94 7.06 4.72
C ILE A 48 6.76 6.09 4.74
N MET A 49 6.22 5.79 3.57
CA MET A 49 5.12 4.83 3.41
C MET A 49 5.15 4.20 2.03
N ARG A 50 4.50 3.05 1.88
CA ARG A 50 4.30 2.41 0.59
C ARG A 50 3.19 3.11 -0.20
N ASP A 51 3.26 3.00 -1.53
CA ASP A 51 2.12 3.32 -2.40
C ASP A 51 0.90 2.48 -1.99
N GLN A 52 -0.22 3.16 -1.75
CA GLN A 52 -1.47 2.53 -1.30
C GLN A 52 -2.30 1.98 -2.48
N ASN A 53 -1.89 2.23 -3.72
CA ASN A 53 -2.55 1.67 -4.90
C ASN A 53 -2.31 0.15 -4.98
N ASN A 54 -3.33 -0.67 -4.68
CA ASN A 54 -3.23 -2.12 -4.78
C ASN A 54 -3.04 -2.65 -6.22
N LYS A 55 -3.16 -1.78 -7.24
CA LYS A 55 -2.93 -2.11 -8.65
C LYS A 55 -1.55 -1.65 -9.16
N ALA A 56 -0.71 -1.06 -8.29
CA ALA A 56 0.63 -0.64 -8.67
C ALA A 56 1.48 -1.84 -9.15
N VAL A 57 2.24 -1.65 -10.22
CA VAL A 57 3.13 -2.66 -10.79
C VAL A 57 4.57 -2.17 -10.76
N VAL A 58 5.51 -3.09 -10.63
CA VAL A 58 6.93 -2.77 -10.76
C VAL A 58 7.25 -2.36 -12.21
N ASN A 59 8.30 -1.56 -12.39
CA ASN A 59 8.78 -1.23 -13.73
C ASN A 59 9.11 -2.53 -14.50
N PRO A 60 8.61 -2.71 -15.75
CA PRO A 60 8.81 -3.94 -16.53
C PRO A 60 10.27 -4.40 -16.67
N ALA A 61 11.24 -3.49 -16.58
CA ALA A 61 12.65 -3.83 -16.56
C ALA A 61 13.02 -4.77 -15.39
N PHE A 62 12.34 -4.66 -14.24
CA PHE A 62 12.56 -5.50 -13.07
C PHE A 62 11.69 -6.77 -13.06
N ALA A 63 10.74 -6.91 -14.00
CA ALA A 63 9.89 -8.10 -14.09
C ALA A 63 10.63 -9.33 -14.66
N LYS A 64 11.74 -9.13 -15.38
CA LYS A 64 12.56 -10.24 -15.93
C LYS A 64 13.44 -10.86 -14.85
N THR A 65 13.10 -12.06 -14.42
CA THR A 65 13.80 -12.82 -13.35
C THR A 65 14.97 -13.67 -13.87
N SER A 66 14.99 -14.04 -15.15
CA SER A 66 15.98 -14.95 -15.76
C SER A 66 17.16 -14.22 -16.43
N ARG A 67 17.74 -13.23 -15.74
CA ARG A 67 18.88 -12.48 -16.29
C ARG A 67 20.16 -13.32 -16.20
N PRO A 68 20.98 -13.37 -17.26
CA PRO A 68 22.22 -14.14 -17.23
C PRO A 68 23.19 -13.58 -16.18
N CYS A 69 23.87 -14.49 -15.49
CA CYS A 69 24.95 -14.20 -14.57
C CYS A 69 26.28 -14.51 -15.28
N PRO A 70 27.29 -13.62 -15.25
CA PRO A 70 27.25 -12.22 -14.81
C PRO A 70 26.56 -11.31 -15.84
N PRO A 71 26.09 -10.10 -15.46
CA PRO A 71 26.35 -9.38 -14.20
C PRO A 71 25.25 -9.49 -13.14
N PHE A 72 24.18 -10.26 -13.37
CA PHE A 72 22.98 -10.25 -12.50
C PHE A 72 22.94 -11.36 -11.45
N CYS A 73 24.10 -11.83 -11.00
CA CYS A 73 24.17 -12.89 -10.00
C CYS A 73 23.58 -12.40 -8.67
N ILE A 74 22.62 -13.13 -8.09
CA ILE A 74 22.11 -12.83 -6.74
C ILE A 74 23.26 -12.89 -5.73
N GLN A 75 23.27 -11.96 -4.78
CA GLN A 75 24.29 -11.88 -3.74
C GLN A 75 23.73 -12.39 -2.41
N PRO A 76 24.58 -12.92 -1.50
CA PRO A 76 24.17 -13.29 -0.16
C PRO A 76 23.64 -12.09 0.64
N ILE A 77 22.69 -12.34 1.56
CA ILE A 77 22.19 -11.31 2.49
C ILE A 77 23.17 -11.00 3.62
N MET A 78 24.21 -11.83 3.83
CA MET A 78 25.27 -11.57 4.78
C MET A 78 26.59 -11.50 4.02
N LEU A 79 27.22 -10.32 4.01
CA LEU A 79 28.42 -10.09 3.20
C LEU A 79 29.66 -10.80 3.77
N ALA A 80 29.93 -10.64 5.08
CA ALA A 80 31.00 -11.33 5.79
C ALA A 80 30.77 -11.28 7.32
N PRO A 81 31.42 -12.15 8.11
CA PRO A 81 31.39 -12.06 9.58
C PRO A 81 31.84 -10.68 10.07
N GLY A 82 31.11 -10.11 11.02
CA GLY A 82 31.40 -8.78 11.58
C GLY A 82 30.88 -7.60 10.75
N ILE A 83 30.28 -7.84 9.58
CA ILE A 83 29.60 -6.81 8.77
C ILE A 83 28.11 -6.84 9.07
N GLU A 84 27.58 -5.77 9.66
CA GLU A 84 26.14 -5.57 9.80
C GLU A 84 25.53 -5.38 8.41
N THR A 85 24.57 -6.24 8.04
CA THR A 85 23.84 -6.08 6.79
C THR A 85 22.50 -5.44 7.06
N LEU A 86 22.25 -4.32 6.41
CA LEU A 86 21.04 -3.52 6.58
C LEU A 86 20.08 -3.76 5.41
N GLY A 87 18.87 -4.22 5.72
CA GLY A 87 17.75 -4.24 4.78
C GLY A 87 16.93 -2.96 4.85
N GLU A 88 15.80 -2.97 4.15
CA GLU A 88 14.86 -1.82 4.13
C GLU A 88 14.36 -1.47 5.54
N ALA A 89 13.95 -2.48 6.32
CA ALA A 89 13.36 -2.27 7.64
C ALA A 89 14.37 -1.71 8.65
N GLU A 90 15.60 -2.21 8.62
CA GLU A 90 16.68 -1.76 9.50
C GLU A 90 17.03 -0.31 9.20
N ILE A 91 17.16 0.07 7.93
CA ILE A 91 17.40 1.46 7.53
C ILE A 91 16.30 2.38 8.05
N ILE A 92 15.04 1.98 7.93
CA ILE A 92 13.91 2.78 8.44
C ILE A 92 13.99 2.94 9.96
N ASP A 93 14.32 1.87 10.70
CA ASP A 93 14.52 1.94 12.15
C ASP A 93 15.65 2.92 12.53
N TYR A 94 16.80 2.85 11.86
CA TYR A 94 17.90 3.79 12.06
C TYR A 94 17.45 5.24 11.85
N LEU A 95 16.70 5.53 10.78
CA LEU A 95 16.18 6.88 10.54
C LEU A 95 15.23 7.35 11.64
N VAL A 96 14.38 6.45 12.17
CA VAL A 96 13.47 6.75 13.28
C VAL A 96 14.25 7.03 14.57
N ARG A 97 15.29 6.25 14.86
CA ARG A 97 16.14 6.46 16.03
C ARG A 97 16.95 7.76 15.94
N MET A 98 17.59 8.03 14.81
CA MET A 98 18.27 9.30 14.56
C MET A 98 17.33 10.51 14.75
N SER A 99 16.07 10.38 14.31
CA SER A 99 15.06 11.43 14.49
C SER A 99 14.68 11.68 15.96
N LYS A 100 14.96 10.71 16.84
CA LYS A 100 14.72 10.77 18.28
C LYS A 100 15.98 11.17 19.07
N GLY A 101 17.12 11.36 18.41
CA GLY A 101 18.35 11.85 19.02
C GLY A 101 19.39 10.78 19.37
N ASP A 102 19.30 9.56 18.79
CA ASP A 102 20.46 8.66 18.68
C ASP A 102 21.54 9.29 17.78
#